data_AF-A0A920VLU8-F1
#
_entry.id   AF-A0A920VLU8-F1
#
_cell.length_a   1.000
_cell.length_b   1.000
_cell.length_c   1.000
_cell.angle_alpha   90.00
_cell.angle_beta   90.00
_cell.angle_gamma   90.00
#
_symmetry.space_group_name_H-M   'P 1'
#
loop_
_entity.id
_entity.type
_entity.pdbx_description
1 polymer ?
#
loop_
_entity_poly.entity_id
_entity_poly.type
_entity_poly.pdbx_seq_one_letter_code
_entity_poly.pdbx_strand_id
1 'polypeptide(L)'
;MPILTPDEQAESKLAMLRQHLTAFGRDPDDFGIEGWLRMNEADPDQWSTSVEGWRRLGADIVMLYPMYRTPNLDDQIQTLRTFKEIVTG
;
A
#
# COMPACT_ATOMS: atom_id res chain seq x y z
N MET A 1 -7.07 4.89 -4.58
CA MET A 1 -6.54 4.43 -3.29
C MET A 1 -7.28 3.17 -2.83
N PRO A 2 -6.84 1.97 -3.23
CA PRO A 2 -7.39 0.72 -2.72
C PRO A 2 -7.00 0.46 -1.25
N ILE A 3 -7.99 0.13 -0.41
CA ILE A 3 -7.80 -0.44 0.93
C ILE A 3 -8.04 -1.95 0.83
N LEU A 4 -7.07 -2.66 0.27
CA LEU A 4 -7.14 -4.10 -0.03
C LEU A 4 -5.83 -4.77 0.38
N THR A 5 -5.88 -6.08 0.62
CA THR A 5 -4.67 -6.90 0.64
C THR A 5 -4.15 -7.01 -0.80
N PRO A 6 -2.83 -6.90 -1.07
CA PRO A 6 -2.25 -7.01 -2.41
C PRO A 6 -2.20 -8.47 -2.91
N ASP A 7 -3.37 -9.10 -2.98
CA ASP A 7 -3.59 -10.48 -3.41
C ASP A 7 -4.26 -10.55 -4.80
N GLU A 8 -4.72 -11.74 -5.19
CA GLU A 8 -5.41 -11.98 -6.47
C GLU A 8 -6.64 -11.09 -6.66
N GLN A 9 -7.34 -10.71 -5.58
CA GLN A 9 -8.49 -9.82 -5.68
C GLN A 9 -8.05 -8.39 -6.01
N ALA A 10 -6.99 -7.89 -5.38
CA ALA A 10 -6.43 -6.59 -5.73
C ALA A 10 -5.91 -6.59 -7.16
N GLU A 11 -5.23 -7.65 -7.59
CA GLU A 11 -4.75 -7.80 -8.97
C GLU A 11 -5.89 -7.72 -9.99
N SER A 12 -6.98 -8.46 -9.76
CA SER A 12 -8.17 -8.44 -10.63
C SER A 12 -8.80 -7.04 -10.71
N LYS A 13 -8.91 -6.33 -9.58
CA LYS A 13 -9.47 -4.98 -9.53
C LYS A 13 -8.57 -3.95 -10.22
N LEU A 14 -7.26 -4.08 -10.09
CA LEU A 14 -6.30 -3.22 -10.79
C LEU A 14 -6.29 -3.48 -12.29
N ALA A 15 -6.42 -4.74 -12.73
CA ALA A 15 -6.58 -5.06 -14.15
C ALA A 15 -7.84 -4.40 -14.74
N MET A 16 -8.96 -4.45 -14.02
CA MET A 16 -10.19 -3.77 -14.41
C MET A 16 -10.01 -2.24 -14.48
N LEU A 17 -9.32 -1.65 -13.50
CA LEU A 17 -9.00 -0.22 -13.51
C LEU A 17 -8.17 0.16 -14.74
N ARG A 18 -7.08 -0.57 -15.01
CA ARG A 18 -6.22 -0.34 -16.17
C ARG A 18 -6.99 -0.43 -17.49
N GLN A 19 -7.85 -1.44 -17.63
CA GLN A 19 -8.73 -1.59 -18.79
C GLN A 19 -9.64 -0.37 -18.97
N HIS A 20 -10.25 0.13 -17.89
CA HIS A 20 -11.08 1.34 -17.96
C HIS A 20 -10.26 2.57 -18.33
N LEU A 21 -9.07 2.78 -17.75
CA LEU A 21 -8.20 3.91 -18.09
C LEU A 21 -7.89 3.92 -19.59
N THR A 22 -7.45 2.80 -20.14
CA THR A 22 -7.18 2.66 -21.57
C THR A 22 -8.43 2.90 -22.43
N ALA A 23 -9.57 2.33 -22.05
CA ALA A 23 -10.83 2.49 -22.79
C ALA A 23 -11.30 3.95 -22.88
N PHE A 24 -10.95 4.77 -21.89
CA PHE A 24 -11.27 6.21 -21.86
C PHE A 24 -10.08 7.08 -22.32
N GLY A 25 -9.07 6.51 -22.97
CA GLY A 25 -7.94 7.23 -23.55
C GLY A 25 -6.98 7.84 -22.52
N ARG A 26 -6.93 7.29 -21.31
CA ARG A 26 -5.94 7.65 -20.29
C ARG A 26 -4.80 6.65 -20.29
N ASP A 27 -3.58 7.15 -20.08
CA ASP A 27 -2.42 6.33 -19.82
C ASP A 27 -2.51 5.75 -18.39
N PRO A 28 -2.50 4.41 -18.21
CA PRO A 28 -2.46 3.80 -16.89
C PRO A 28 -1.22 4.18 -16.07
N ASP A 29 -0.08 4.47 -16.71
CA ASP A 29 1.18 4.76 -16.03
C ASP A 29 1.19 6.18 -15.45
N ASP A 30 0.43 7.11 -16.03
CA ASP A 30 0.26 8.48 -15.51
C ASP A 30 -0.76 8.56 -14.36
N PHE A 31 -1.54 7.51 -14.11
CA PHE A 31 -2.66 7.58 -13.16
C PHE A 31 -2.20 7.56 -11.69
N GLY A 32 -1.13 6.81 -11.40
CA GLY A 32 -0.62 6.61 -10.05
C GLY A 32 -1.50 5.69 -9.19
N ILE A 33 -0.89 4.78 -8.43
CA ILE A 33 -1.57 3.89 -7.49
C ILE A 33 -1.00 4.06 -6.09
N GLU A 34 -1.88 4.43 -5.15
CA GLU A 34 -1.57 4.48 -3.72
C GLU A 34 -2.25 3.33 -2.98
N GLY A 35 -1.46 2.35 -2.52
CA GLY A 35 -1.92 1.20 -1.74
C GLY A 35 -2.00 1.50 -0.25
N TRP A 36 -3.16 1.27 0.37
CA TRP A 36 -3.35 1.49 1.81
C TRP A 36 -3.19 0.19 2.59
N LEU A 37 -2.14 0.13 3.41
CA LEU A 37 -1.80 -1.01 4.27
C LEU A 37 -2.57 -0.88 5.59
N ARG A 38 -3.80 -1.38 5.61
CA ARG A 38 -4.64 -1.39 6.81
C ARG A 38 -4.17 -2.49 7.76
N MET A 39 -3.52 -2.10 8.86
CA MET A 39 -2.85 -3.03 9.78
C MET A 39 -3.50 -3.01 11.16
N ASN A 40 -3.82 -4.18 11.70
CA ASN A 40 -4.38 -4.31 13.05
C ASN A 40 -3.33 -4.53 14.14
N GLU A 41 -2.08 -4.78 13.75
CA GLU A 41 -0.96 -5.03 14.65
C GLU A 41 0.29 -4.29 14.18
N ALA A 42 1.17 -4.00 15.14
CA ALA A 42 2.45 -3.37 14.89
C ALA A 42 3.52 -4.40 14.49
N ASP A 43 3.30 -5.05 13.35
CA ASP A 43 4.13 -6.16 12.85
C ASP A 43 4.91 -5.76 11.57
N PRO A 44 6.23 -5.49 11.68
CA PRO A 44 7.11 -5.18 10.57
C PRO A 44 7.12 -6.22 9.43
N ASP A 45 6.99 -7.50 9.73
CA ASP A 45 7.06 -8.56 8.71
C ASP A 45 5.79 -8.55 7.84
N GLN A 46 4.64 -8.30 8.46
CA GLN A 46 3.37 -8.11 7.74
C GLN A 46 3.40 -6.83 6.89
N TRP A 47 4.01 -5.76 7.40
CA TRP A 47 4.19 -4.53 6.62
C TRP A 47 5.07 -4.77 5.40
N SER A 48 6.23 -5.43 5.59
CA SER A 48 7.15 -5.77 4.50
C SER A 48 6.44 -6.62 3.44
N THR A 49 5.74 -7.67 3.85
CA THR A 49 4.98 -8.53 2.92
C THR A 49 3.96 -7.72 2.11
N SER A 50 3.25 -6.79 2.75
CA SER A 50 2.26 -5.96 2.07
C SER A 50 2.89 -4.91 1.16
N VAL A 51 4.03 -4.32 1.55
CA VAL A 51 4.80 -3.40 0.70
C VAL A 51 5.26 -4.11 -0.57
N GLU A 52 5.85 -5.30 -0.45
CA GLU A 52 6.28 -6.09 -1.61
C GLU A 52 5.12 -6.49 -2.52
N GLY A 53 3.98 -6.87 -1.93
CA GLY A 53 2.77 -7.14 -2.69
C GLY A 53 2.33 -5.94 -3.52
N TRP A 54 2.23 -4.76 -2.91
CA TRP A 54 1.85 -3.53 -3.61
C TRP A 54 2.88 -3.08 -4.65
N ARG A 55 4.18 -3.24 -4.35
CA ARG A 55 5.28 -2.98 -5.28
C ARG A 55 5.17 -3.86 -6.53
N ARG A 56 4.91 -5.16 -6.36
CA ARG A 56 4.66 -6.10 -7.48
C ARG A 56 3.44 -5.70 -8.32
N LEU A 57 2.41 -5.18 -7.68
CA LEU A 57 1.19 -4.72 -8.35
C LEU A 57 1.34 -3.35 -9.05
N GLY A 58 2.47 -2.68 -8.89
CA GLY A 58 2.77 -1.39 -9.51
C GLY A 58 2.20 -0.20 -8.75
N ALA A 59 2.18 -0.25 -7.42
CA ALA A 59 1.88 0.92 -6.60
C ALA A 59 3.06 1.89 -6.57
N ASP A 60 2.81 3.17 -6.80
CA ASP A 60 3.77 4.26 -6.71
C ASP A 60 3.95 4.73 -5.27
N ILE A 61 2.89 4.60 -4.46
CA ILE A 61 2.84 5.05 -3.08
C ILE A 61 2.24 3.93 -2.24
N VAL A 62 2.81 3.73 -1.05
CA VAL A 62 2.23 2.89 -0.01
C VAL A 62 2.04 3.71 1.25
N MET A 63 0.85 3.60 1.85
CA MET A 63 0.50 4.29 3.09
C MET A 63 0.23 3.26 4.18
N LEU A 64 0.98 3.34 5.28
CA LEU A 64 0.66 2.58 6.49
C LEU A 64 -0.62 3.19 7.11
N TYR A 65 -1.64 2.37 7.32
CA TYR A 65 -2.89 2.75 7.97
C TYR A 65 -3.08 1.91 9.26
N PRO A 66 -2.48 2.34 10.39
CA PRO A 66 -2.62 1.65 11.67
C PRO A 66 -4.04 1.71 12.21
N MET A 67 -4.60 0.55 12.54
CA MET A 67 -5.84 0.39 13.32
C MET A 67 -5.56 0.03 14.78
N TYR A 68 -4.29 -0.18 15.15
CA TYR A 68 -3.85 -0.43 16.51
C TYR A 68 -3.52 0.86 17.27
N ARG A 69 -3.49 0.77 18.60
CA ARG A 69 -3.22 1.90 19.47
C ARG A 69 -1.72 2.23 19.52
N THR A 70 -1.39 3.50 19.36
CA THR A 70 -0.04 4.06 19.56
C THR A 70 -0.13 5.13 20.66
N PRO A 71 0.23 4.81 21.92
CA PRO A 71 -0.21 5.59 23.08
C PRO A 71 0.52 6.93 23.26
N ASN A 72 1.72 7.10 22.71
CA ASN A 72 2.48 8.34 22.80
C ASN A 72 3.07 8.74 21.43
N LEU A 73 3.58 9.98 21.35
CA LEU A 73 4.13 10.56 20.14
C LEU A 73 5.42 9.84 19.67
N ASP A 74 6.28 9.45 20.60
CA ASP A 74 7.55 8.81 20.28
C ASP A 74 7.33 7.45 19.59
N ASP A 75 6.34 6.68 20.05
CA ASP A 75 5.95 5.42 19.43
C ASP A 75 5.41 5.63 18.01
N GLN A 76 4.67 6.72 17.76
CA GLN A 76 4.19 7.08 16.42
C GLN A 76 5.35 7.43 15.50
N ILE A 77 6.31 8.24 15.97
CA ILE A 77 7.51 8.60 15.20
C ILE A 77 8.34 7.35 14.90
N GLN A 78 8.51 6.46 15.88
CA GLN A 78 9.27 5.23 15.71
C GLN A 78 8.61 4.30 14.70
N THR A 79 7.28 4.16 14.74
CA THR A 79 6.49 3.40 13.76
C THR A 79 6.75 3.92 12.33
N LEU A 80 6.70 5.25 12.14
CA LEU A 80 6.95 5.85 10.82
C LEU A 80 8.39 5.67 10.35
N ARG A 81 9.38 5.71 11.25
CA ARG A 81 10.79 5.43 10.91
C ARG A 81 10.98 3.99 10.46
N THR A 82 10.48 3.03 11.23
CA THR A 82 10.56 1.61 10.87
C THR A 82 9.82 1.32 9.57
N PHE A 83 8.62 1.88 9.37
CA PHE A 83 7.90 1.70 8.11
C PHE A 83 8.67 2.30 6.92
N LYS A 84 9.27 3.48 7.09
CA LYS A 84 10.12 4.07 6.05
C LYS A 84 11.31 3.17 5.70
N GLU A 85 11.99 2.62 6.70
CA GLU A 85 13.11 1.69 6.48
C GLU A 85 12.67 0.47 5.65
N ILE A 86 11.52 -0.12 5.97
CA ILE A 86 10.93 -1.24 5.21
C ILE A 86 10.60 -0.85 3.77
N VAL A 87 10.06 0.35 3.54
CA VAL A 87 9.70 0.81 2.19
C VAL A 87 10.94 1.13 1.35
N THR A 88 12.03 1.60 1.96
CA THR A 88 13.27 1.96 1.25
C THR A 88 14.28 0.82 1.13
N GLY A 89 14.13 -0.23 1.92
CA GLY A 89 14.88 -1.49 1.79
C GLY A 89 14.45 -2.28 0.57
#